data_AF-A0A0B6AQ71-F1
#
_entry.id   AF-A0A0B6AQ71-F1
#
_cell.length_a   1.000
_cell.length_b   1.000
_cell.length_c   1.000
_cell.angle_alpha   90.00
_cell.angle_beta   90.00
_cell.angle_gamma   90.00
#
_symmetry.space_group_name_H-M   'P 1'
#
loop_
_entity.id
_entity.type
_entity.pdbx_description
1 polymer ?
#
loop_
_entity_poly.entity_id
_entity_poly.type
_entity_poly.pdbx_seq_one_letter_code
_entity_poly.pdbx_strand_id
1 'polypeptide(L)'
;MKKSLQLFGTVLFISGIILFGLMHLAIALYIPHLGEWSDPPGKLIVVLDEIIGWFPYVLSILFMLLGGSMLIFDLWKSKQKEQVGKKS
;
A
#
# COMPACT_ATOMS: atom_id res chain seq x y z
N MET A 1 7.97 -17.68 12.57
CA MET A 1 9.33 -17.24 12.16
C MET A 1 9.91 -16.36 13.26
N LYS A 2 11.13 -15.81 13.15
CA LYS A 2 11.63 -14.84 14.15
C LYS A 2 10.61 -13.70 14.25
N LYS A 3 10.15 -13.34 15.47
CA LYS A 3 9.15 -12.27 15.70
C LYS A 3 9.47 -10.98 14.94
N SER A 4 10.76 -10.69 14.74
CA SER A 4 11.25 -9.55 13.97
C SER A 4 10.75 -9.51 12.52
N LEU A 5 10.60 -10.67 11.86
CA LEU A 5 10.22 -10.73 10.46
C LEU A 5 8.73 -10.46 10.25
N GLN A 6 7.88 -10.92 11.17
CA GLN A 6 6.45 -10.57 11.20
C GLN A 6 6.26 -9.08 11.48
N LEU A 7 7.01 -8.54 12.45
CA LEU A 7 6.94 -7.13 12.82
C LEU A 7 7.38 -6.23 11.65
N PHE A 8 8.42 -6.63 10.91
CA PHE A 8 8.86 -5.95 9.69
C PHE A 8 7.78 -5.97 8.60
N GLY A 9 7.16 -7.14 8.33
CA GLY A 9 6.08 -7.26 7.35
C GLY A 9 4.86 -6.39 7.70
N THR A 10 4.48 -6.34 8.98
CA THR A 10 3.39 -5.49 9.47
C THR A 10 3.70 -4.01 9.32
N VAL A 11 4.90 -3.57 9.71
CA VAL A 11 5.32 -2.17 9.58
C VAL A 11 5.37 -1.74 8.11
N LEU A 12 5.90 -2.60 7.23
CA LEU A 12 5.97 -2.35 5.80
C LEU A 12 4.56 -2.22 5.18
N PHE A 13 3.64 -3.11 5.57
CA PHE A 13 2.26 -3.09 5.09
C PHE A 13 1.51 -1.82 5.55
N ILE A 14 1.59 -1.49 6.85
CA ILE A 14 0.96 -0.29 7.40
C ILE A 14 1.55 0.98 6.78
N SER A 15 2.87 1.02 6.60
CA SER A 15 3.55 2.15 5.93
C SER A 15 3.05 2.31 4.49
N GLY A 16 2.88 1.21 3.74
CA GLY A 16 2.30 1.24 2.41
C GLY A 16 0.88 1.81 2.38
N ILE A 17 0.02 1.40 3.32
CA ILE A 17 -1.36 1.92 3.43
C ILE A 17 -1.37 3.42 3.73
N ILE A 18 -0.54 3.86 4.70
CA ILE A 18 -0.45 5.28 5.06
C ILE A 18 0.04 6.10 3.86
N LEU A 19 1.08 5.63 3.17
CA LEU A 19 1.62 6.32 1.99
C LEU A 19 0.59 6.41 0.86
N PHE A 20 -0.17 5.34 0.62
CA PHE A 20 -1.25 5.32 -0.36
C PHE A 20 -2.39 6.29 -0.02
N GLY A 21 -2.76 6.37 1.27
CA GLY A 21 -3.77 7.30 1.77
C GLY A 21 -3.31 8.76 1.67
N LEU A 22 -2.06 9.05 2.01
CA LEU A 22 -1.47 10.39 1.86
C LEU A 22 -1.44 10.83 0.40
N MET A 23 -1.21 9.92 -0.54
CA MET A 23 -1.31 10.22 -1.96
C MET A 23 -2.72 10.60 -2.39
N HIS A 24 -3.75 9.87 -1.95
CA HIS A 24 -5.14 10.25 -2.23
C HIS A 24 -5.51 11.60 -1.62
N LEU A 25 -5.00 11.89 -0.42
CA LEU A 25 -5.18 13.18 0.22
C LEU A 25 -4.50 14.31 -0.56
N ALA A 26 -3.26 14.11 -1.02
CA ALA A 26 -2.54 15.08 -1.84
C ALA A 26 -3.29 15.38 -3.14
N ILE A 27 -3.81 14.35 -3.81
CA ILE A 27 -4.64 14.51 -5.01
C ILE A 27 -5.90 15.32 -4.70
N ALA A 28 -6.61 15.00 -3.62
CA ALA A 28 -7.82 15.72 -3.21
C ALA A 28 -7.56 17.20 -2.90
N LEU A 29 -6.41 17.53 -2.30
CA LEU A 29 -6.00 18.91 -2.01
C LEU A 29 -5.54 19.66 -3.27
N TYR A 30 -5.00 18.95 -4.26
CA TYR A 30 -4.49 19.56 -5.49
C TYR A 30 -5.57 19.79 -6.55
N ILE A 31 -6.60 18.93 -6.60
CA ILE A 31 -7.77 19.07 -7.48
C ILE A 31 -8.37 20.49 -7.54
N PRO A 32 -8.64 21.19 -6.41
CA PRO A 32 -9.23 22.54 -6.46
C PRO A 32 -8.30 23.60 -7.05
N HIS A 33 -6.98 23.38 -7.08
CA HIS A 33 -6.02 24.31 -7.67
C HIS A 33 -5.98 24.24 -9.20
N LEU A 34 -6.49 23.16 -9.80
CA LEU A 34 -6.32 22.92 -11.23
C LEU A 34 -7.31 23.63 -12.14
N GLY A 35 -8.27 24.42 -11.63
CA GLY A 35 -9.19 25.25 -12.44
C GLY A 35 -10.00 24.48 -13.51
N GLU A 36 -11.31 24.33 -13.29
CA GLU A 36 -12.27 23.66 -14.19
C GLU A 36 -12.02 22.18 -14.55
N TRP A 37 -13.01 21.31 -14.33
CA TRP A 37 -12.89 19.88 -14.64
C TRP A 37 -12.96 19.54 -16.15
N SER A 38 -13.00 20.57 -17.01
CA SER A 38 -13.48 20.50 -18.40
C SER A 38 -12.40 20.14 -19.41
N ASP A 39 -11.16 20.62 -19.26
CA ASP A 39 -10.11 20.52 -20.28
C ASP A 39 -8.71 20.35 -19.66
N PRO A 40 -7.91 19.31 -19.99
CA PRO A 40 -8.17 18.11 -20.79
C PRO A 40 -8.62 16.87 -19.96
N PRO A 41 -9.25 15.87 -20.61
CA PRO A 41 -9.65 14.61 -19.96
C PRO A 41 -8.41 13.80 -19.55
N GLY A 42 -8.22 13.64 -18.23
CA GLY A 42 -7.04 12.96 -17.67
C GLY A 42 -6.42 13.63 -16.44
N LYS A 43 -7.11 14.59 -15.79
CA LYS A 43 -6.57 15.36 -14.65
C LYS A 43 -5.92 14.54 -13.54
N LEU A 44 -6.39 13.32 -13.23
CA LEU A 44 -5.71 12.49 -12.23
C LEU A 44 -4.27 12.14 -12.63
N ILE A 45 -4.02 11.88 -13.91
CA ILE A 45 -2.68 11.58 -14.43
C ILE A 45 -1.83 12.86 -14.42
N VAL A 46 -2.42 14.00 -14.80
CA VAL A 46 -1.75 15.31 -14.78
C VAL A 46 -1.36 15.70 -13.35
N VAL A 47 -2.28 15.58 -12.39
CA VAL A 47 -2.01 15.80 -10.96
C VAL A 47 -0.89 14.89 -10.49
N LEU A 48 -0.94 13.60 -10.83
CA LEU A 48 0.08 12.64 -10.43
C LEU A 48 1.46 12.94 -11.04
N ASP A 49 1.51 13.45 -12.27
CA ASP A 49 2.76 13.84 -12.92
C ASP A 49 3.32 15.12 -12.28
N GLU A 50 2.44 16.08 -12.02
CA GLU A 50 2.79 17.41 -11.49
C GLU A 50 3.24 17.37 -10.02
N ILE A 51 2.63 16.50 -9.20
CA ILE A 51 3.07 16.30 -7.79
C ILE A 51 4.19 15.26 -7.64
N ILE A 52 4.75 14.74 -8.75
CA ILE A 52 5.68 13.59 -8.76
C ILE A 52 5.05 12.42 -7.99
N GLY A 53 3.72 12.32 -8.01
CA GLY A 53 2.91 11.39 -7.26
C GLY A 53 3.06 9.95 -7.72
N TRP A 54 3.50 9.73 -8.95
CA TRP A 54 3.80 8.41 -9.50
C TRP A 54 4.80 7.62 -8.64
N PHE A 55 5.87 8.27 -8.17
CA PHE A 55 6.89 7.61 -7.37
C PHE A 55 6.35 7.07 -6.03
N PRO A 56 5.79 7.91 -5.13
CA PRO A 56 5.18 7.45 -3.88
C PRO A 56 3.98 6.52 -4.11
N TYR A 57 3.22 6.68 -5.18
CA TYR A 57 2.09 5.81 -5.51
C TYR A 57 2.55 4.38 -5.85
N VAL A 58 3.49 4.23 -6.79
CA VAL A 58 4.06 2.92 -7.15
C VAL A 58 4.76 2.30 -5.93
N LEU A 59 5.51 3.11 -5.17
CA LEU A 59 6.20 2.63 -3.98
C LEU A 59 5.23 2.13 -2.91
N SER A 60 4.10 2.81 -2.71
CA SER A 60 3.05 2.38 -1.77
C SER A 60 2.44 1.02 -2.14
N ILE A 61 2.17 0.81 -3.44
CA ILE A 61 1.65 -0.47 -3.95
C ILE A 61 2.67 -1.59 -3.71
N LEU A 62 3.95 -1.34 -3.99
CA LEU A 62 5.01 -2.31 -3.74
C LEU A 62 5.12 -2.68 -2.26
N PHE A 63 5.08 -1.70 -1.36
CA PHE A 63 5.09 -1.96 0.09
C PHE A 63 3.87 -2.74 0.55
N MET A 64 2.69 -2.44 0.00
CA MET A 64 1.46 -3.14 0.33
C MET A 64 1.48 -4.60 -0.19
N LEU A 65 1.99 -4.85 -1.39
CA LEU A 65 2.12 -6.19 -1.97
C LEU A 65 3.17 -7.04 -1.25
N LEU A 66 4.34 -6.47 -0.96
CA LEU A 66 5.42 -7.17 -0.27
C LEU A 66 5.05 -7.44 1.19
N GLY A 67 4.53 -6.43 1.91
CA GLY A 67 4.09 -6.61 3.28
C GLY A 67 2.90 -7.55 3.39
N GLY A 68 1.92 -7.41 2.49
CA GLY A 68 0.71 -8.24 2.46
C GLY A 68 1.00 -9.70 2.12
N SER A 69 1.79 -9.97 1.07
CA SER A 69 2.18 -11.35 0.73
C SER A 69 2.92 -12.02 1.88
N MET A 70 3.83 -11.31 2.54
CA MET A 70 4.60 -11.80 3.68
C MET A 70 3.71 -12.16 4.88
N LEU A 71 2.71 -11.33 5.20
CA LEU A 71 1.73 -11.61 6.25
C LEU A 71 0.81 -12.79 5.88
N ILE A 72 0.34 -12.86 4.64
CA ILE A 72 -0.50 -13.97 4.16
C ILE A 72 0.27 -15.29 4.25
N PHE A 73 1.53 -15.32 3.81
CA PHE A 73 2.38 -16.51 3.93
C PHE A 73 2.57 -16.93 5.40
N ASP A 74 2.76 -15.98 6.30
CA ASP A 74 2.93 -16.27 7.72
C ASP A 74 1.64 -16.78 8.38
N LEU A 75 0.48 -16.21 8.04
CA LEU A 75 -0.83 -16.69 8.47
C LEU A 75 -1.11 -18.10 7.95
N TRP A 76 -0.79 -18.36 6.68
CA TRP A 76 -1.01 -19.67 6.07
C TRP A 76 -0.12 -20.75 6.71
N LYS A 77 1.15 -20.41 6.98
CA LYS A 77 2.09 -21.26 7.70
C LYS A 77 1.65 -21.53 9.15
N SER A 78 1.14 -20.50 9.83
CA SER A 78 0.65 -20.62 11.21
C SER A 78 -0.56 -21.56 11.28
N LYS A 79 -1.50 -21.44 10.32
CA LYS A 79 -2.65 -22.32 10.19
C LYS A 79 -2.25 -23.79 9.97
N GLN A 80 -1.22 -24.05 9.15
CA GLN A 80 -0.74 -25.42 8.95
C GLN A 80 -0.12 -26.03 10.22
N LYS A 81 0.64 -25.26 11.00
CA LYS A 81 1.20 -25.75 12.27
C LYS A 81 0.12 -26.14 13.26
N GLU A 82 -0.96 -25.37 13.35
CA GLU A 82 -2.09 -25.69 14.23
C GLU A 82 -2.78 -27.00 13.81
N GLN A 83 -2.97 -27.22 12.51
CA GLN A 83 -3.60 -28.44 11.98
C GLN A 83 -2.73 -29.70 12.18
N VAL A 84 -1.41 -29.58 12.09
CA VAL A 84 -0.49 -30.69 12.38
C VAL A 84 -0.44 -30.99 13.89
N GLY A 85 -0.47 -29.96 14.75
CA GLY A 85 -0.48 -30.13 16.20
C GLY A 85 -1.78 -30.71 16.76
N LYS A 86 -2.92 -30.51 16.10
CA LYS A 86 -4.21 -31.13 16.48
C LYS A 86 -4.36 -32.60 16.06
N LYS A 87 -3.47 -33.11 15.21
CA LYS A 87 -3.52 -34.49 14.67
C LYS A 87 -2.53 -35.45 15.35
N SER A 88 -1.72 -34.95 16.28
CA SER A 88 -0.79 -35.74 17.12
C SER A 88 -1.30 -35.82 18.55
#